data_AF-A0AA35WVD5-F1
#
_entry.id   AF-A0AA35WVD5-F1
#
_cell.length_a   1.000
_cell.length_b   1.000
_cell.length_c   1.000
_cell.angle_alpha   90.00
_cell.angle_beta   90.00
_cell.angle_gamma   90.00
#
_symmetry.space_group_name_H-M   'P 1'
#
loop_
_entity.id
_entity.type
_entity.pdbx_description
1 polymer ?
#
loop_
_entity_poly.entity_id
_entity_poly.type
_entity_poly.pdbx_seq_one_letter_code
_entity_poly.pdbx_strand_id
1 'polypeptide(L)'
;MARRRRTRRGSLKDLIDAGLLEVDEELTSEPRKGERYTSTLAADGSIIYEGESFPNPSNWVLHVAGNPRNGWDFVTAREQKLDFYRKQFEDGIEPPQESQPAIVKPEPVQDVPQNYTRPADADSLQSELNGLKLQIANQQSAIASLNAKIENLSIASPDDDTEDDIIRNLRDRVMKLEPDEFERLIGEYLKYKGFSNVVVSGRSGDGGIDGECGIPFINIRVAFQAKRYQVGSNVGSPPVQQLQGSMRGHFDRGLFITTSDFTMPARGWVEEAKAQITLINGDELLKEMVSLDLGVKAVTVVRHEWTRASSPIWRTNNDTNSRDNRRGATR
;
A
#
# COMPACT_ATOMS: atom_id res chain seq x y z
N MET A 1 -18.91 27.45 33.35
CA MET A 1 -17.76 27.64 32.43
C MET A 1 -16.67 26.63 32.79
N ALA A 2 -16.60 25.50 32.11
CA ALA A 2 -15.55 24.51 32.35
C ALA A 2 -14.28 24.93 31.59
N ARG A 3 -13.20 25.22 32.33
CA ARG A 3 -11.86 25.44 31.77
C ARG A 3 -11.42 24.16 31.05
N ARG A 4 -11.37 24.20 29.72
CA ARG A 4 -10.69 23.16 28.90
C ARG A 4 -9.27 22.99 29.46
N ARG A 5 -8.96 21.80 30.00
CA ARG A 5 -7.59 21.39 30.33
C ARG A 5 -6.75 21.60 29.07
N ARG A 6 -5.70 22.44 29.15
CA ARG A 6 -4.67 22.50 28.09
C ARG A 6 -4.06 21.11 27.97
N THR A 7 -4.34 20.40 26.89
CA THR A 7 -3.62 19.18 26.54
C THR A 7 -2.14 19.53 26.42
N ARG A 8 -1.28 18.85 27.18
CA ARG A 8 0.17 18.98 27.04
C ARG A 8 0.50 18.45 25.63
N ARG A 9 1.08 19.29 24.77
CA ARG A 9 1.67 18.81 23.51
C ARG A 9 2.87 17.93 23.86
N GLY A 10 2.91 16.71 23.35
CA GLY A 10 3.97 15.75 23.66
C GLY A 10 5.35 16.24 23.20
N SER A 11 6.33 16.27 24.10
CA SER A 11 7.74 16.45 23.73
C SER A 11 8.31 15.16 23.14
N LEU A 12 9.48 15.22 22.48
CA LEU A 12 10.17 14.01 22.00
C LEU A 12 10.42 13.02 23.15
N LYS A 13 10.77 13.53 24.33
CA LYS A 13 10.91 12.71 25.53
C LYS A 13 9.60 12.01 25.91
N ASP A 14 8.47 12.73 25.84
CA ASP A 14 7.16 12.13 26.14
C ASP A 14 6.80 11.02 25.13
N LEU A 15 7.23 11.15 23.87
CA LEU A 15 7.05 10.10 22.85
C LEU A 15 7.90 8.87 23.11
N ILE A 16 9.15 9.05 23.55
CA ILE A 16 10.03 7.95 23.99
C ILE A 16 9.42 7.26 25.22
N ASP A 17 9.01 8.04 26.22
CA ASP A 17 8.41 7.52 27.46
C ASP A 17 7.10 6.76 27.18
N ALA A 18 6.38 7.13 26.11
CA ALA A 18 5.16 6.46 25.64
C ALA A 18 5.43 5.25 24.72
N GLY A 19 6.68 4.97 24.36
CA GLY A 19 7.04 3.90 23.43
C GLY A 19 6.61 4.17 21.98
N LEU A 20 6.31 5.42 21.64
CA LEU A 20 6.00 5.85 20.27
C LEU A 20 7.25 6.13 19.44
N LEU A 21 8.38 6.40 20.11
CA LEU A 21 9.71 6.53 19.54
C LEU A 21 10.72 5.76 20.39
N GLU A 22 11.85 5.40 19.81
CA GLU A 22 12.93 4.65 20.44
C GLU A 22 14.19 5.50 20.65
N VAL A 23 15.00 5.13 21.64
CA VAL A 23 16.33 5.72 21.82
C VAL A 23 17.23 5.22 20.69
N ASP A 24 18.11 6.09 20.20
CA ASP A 24 18.97 5.89 19.04
C ASP A 24 18.20 5.74 17.71
N GLU A 25 16.91 6.08 17.71
CA GLU A 25 16.09 6.08 16.50
C GLU A 25 16.60 7.11 15.49
N GLU A 26 16.63 6.69 14.23
CA GLU A 26 17.05 7.53 13.11
C GLU A 26 15.97 8.56 12.78
N LEU A 27 16.33 9.84 12.86
CA LEU A 27 15.51 10.95 12.46
C LEU A 27 16.07 11.57 11.19
N THR A 28 15.21 11.74 10.18
CA THR A 28 15.61 12.34 8.89
C THR A 28 14.90 13.66 8.64
N SER A 29 15.59 14.59 7.97
CA SER A 29 15.00 15.84 7.49
C SER A 29 15.44 16.12 6.05
N GLU A 30 14.48 16.49 5.21
CA GLU A 30 14.70 16.84 3.80
C GLU A 30 14.21 18.29 3.53
N PRO A 31 14.96 19.32 3.95
CA PRO A 31 14.51 20.70 3.86
C PRO A 31 14.43 21.24 2.43
N ARG A 32 15.22 20.67 1.50
CA ARG A 32 15.23 20.98 0.07
C ARG A 32 15.31 19.69 -0.75
N LYS A 33 14.85 19.75 -2.01
CA LYS A 33 14.84 18.61 -2.93
C LYS A 33 16.26 18.09 -3.17
N GLY A 34 16.52 16.85 -2.76
CA GLY A 34 17.82 16.18 -2.91
C GLY A 34 18.79 16.35 -1.75
N GLU A 35 18.42 17.10 -0.70
CA GLU A 35 19.19 17.20 0.55
C GLU A 35 18.51 16.30 1.59
N ARG A 36 19.24 15.31 2.13
CA ARG A 36 18.76 14.44 3.23
C ARG A 36 19.77 14.50 4.36
N TYR A 37 19.30 14.91 5.54
CA TYR A 37 20.07 14.98 6.77
C TYR A 37 19.57 13.92 7.73
N THR A 38 20.48 13.18 8.34
CA THR A 38 20.19 12.08 9.25
C THR A 38 20.79 12.35 10.62
N SER A 39 20.01 12.15 11.68
CA SER A 39 20.38 12.35 13.08
C SER A 39 19.85 11.21 13.94
N THR A 40 20.27 11.14 15.20
CA THR A 40 19.80 10.13 16.15
C THR A 40 19.06 10.77 17.32
N LEU A 41 18.05 10.08 17.85
CA LEU A 41 17.29 10.52 19.00
C LEU A 41 17.93 10.04 20.32
N ALA A 42 18.34 10.96 21.18
CA ALA A 42 18.89 10.64 22.49
C ALA A 42 17.79 10.35 23.53
N ALA A 43 18.16 9.64 24.59
CA ALA A 43 17.24 9.23 25.67
C ALA A 43 16.57 10.38 26.43
N ASP A 44 17.17 11.58 26.42
CA ASP A 44 16.60 12.78 27.01
C ASP A 44 15.63 13.53 26.09
N GLY A 45 15.42 13.02 24.87
CA GLY A 45 14.59 13.63 23.83
C GLY A 45 15.32 14.67 22.98
N SER A 46 16.64 14.84 23.14
CA SER A 46 17.45 15.67 22.26
C SER A 46 17.81 14.94 20.96
N ILE A 47 18.05 15.70 19.89
CA ILE A 47 18.45 15.18 18.58
C ILE A 47 19.95 15.39 18.44
N ILE A 48 20.69 14.32 18.13
CA ILE A 48 22.15 14.36 17.93
C ILE A 48 22.46 14.33 16.43
N TYR A 49 23.09 15.39 15.94
CA TYR A 49 23.50 15.52 14.54
C TYR A 49 24.95 16.01 14.49
N GLU A 50 25.83 15.26 13.80
CA GLU A 50 27.27 15.57 13.68
C GLU A 50 27.98 15.85 15.02
N GLY A 51 27.50 15.25 16.12
CA GLY A 51 28.05 15.43 17.47
C GLY A 51 27.49 16.65 18.23
N GLU A 52 26.63 17.46 17.63
CA GLU A 52 25.89 18.53 18.29
C GLU A 52 24.52 18.03 18.78
N SER A 53 24.07 18.53 19.94
CA SER A 53 22.78 18.19 20.54
C SER A 53 21.77 19.33 20.38
N PHE A 54 20.60 19.01 19.85
CA PHE A 54 19.50 19.92 19.62
C PHE A 54 18.31 19.57 20.51
N PRO A 55 17.78 20.51 21.32
CA PRO A 55 16.76 20.20 22.33
C PRO A 55 15.36 19.95 21.75
N ASN A 56 15.13 20.25 20.47
CA ASN A 56 13.84 20.03 19.81
C ASN A 56 14.01 19.97 18.28
N PRO A 57 13.02 19.38 17.56
CA PRO A 57 13.05 19.26 16.10
C PRO A 57 13.23 20.58 15.37
N SER A 58 12.59 21.66 15.84
CA SER A 58 12.63 22.96 15.15
C SER A 58 14.01 23.61 15.18
N ASN A 59 14.76 23.42 16.28
CA ASN A 59 16.15 23.88 16.37
C ASN A 59 17.07 23.10 15.44
N TRP A 60 16.89 21.78 15.35
CA TRP A 60 17.66 20.96 14.41
C TRP A 60 17.35 21.34 12.96
N VAL A 61 16.07 21.49 12.60
CA VAL A 61 15.67 21.94 11.26
C VAL A 61 16.18 23.34 10.94
N LEU A 62 16.20 24.27 11.90
CA LEU A 62 16.81 25.58 11.70
C LEU A 62 18.30 25.46 11.35
N HIS A 63 19.03 24.56 12.01
CA HIS A 63 20.45 24.31 11.74
C HIS A 63 20.65 23.76 10.32
N VAL A 64 19.94 22.70 9.92
CA VAL A 64 20.16 22.08 8.59
C VAL A 64 19.52 22.87 7.43
N ALA A 65 18.39 23.54 7.64
CA ALA A 65 17.68 24.27 6.58
C ALA A 65 18.14 25.73 6.44
N GLY A 66 18.83 26.28 7.45
CA GLY A 66 19.25 27.67 7.55
C GLY A 66 18.11 28.68 7.72
N ASN A 67 16.86 28.22 7.87
CA ASN A 67 15.67 29.06 8.05
C ASN A 67 14.70 28.42 9.05
N PRO A 68 13.99 29.21 9.87
CA PRO A 68 13.08 28.67 10.88
C PRO A 68 11.90 27.96 10.22
N ARG A 69 11.69 26.70 10.60
CA ARG A 69 10.56 25.86 10.17
C ARG A 69 10.01 25.06 11.36
N ASN A 70 8.79 24.55 11.23
CA ASN A 70 8.21 23.67 12.24
C ASN A 70 8.83 22.27 12.16
N GLY A 71 9.79 21.95 13.04
CA GLY A 71 10.51 20.68 12.96
C GLY A 71 9.61 19.45 13.10
N TRP A 72 8.44 19.57 13.74
CA TRP A 72 7.48 18.46 13.85
C TRP A 72 6.89 18.03 12.50
N ASP A 73 6.82 18.94 11.52
CA ASP A 73 6.27 18.67 10.18
C ASP A 73 7.34 18.28 9.14
N PHE A 74 8.62 18.48 9.50
CA PHE A 74 9.77 18.40 8.60
C PHE A 74 10.81 17.35 9.01
N VAL A 75 10.65 16.75 10.19
CA VAL A 75 11.45 15.62 10.65
C VAL A 75 10.59 14.38 10.62
N THR A 76 11.15 13.28 10.10
CA THR A 76 10.51 11.98 10.03
C THR A 76 11.30 10.93 10.80
N ALA A 77 10.57 9.98 11.40
CA ALA A 77 11.05 8.74 12.00
C ALA A 77 10.25 7.59 11.37
N ARG A 78 10.92 6.52 10.90
CA ARG A 78 10.28 5.40 10.17
C ARG A 78 9.37 5.88 9.03
N GLU A 79 9.86 6.85 8.24
CA GLU A 79 9.13 7.46 7.13
C GLU A 79 7.84 8.25 7.50
N GLN A 80 7.51 8.35 8.80
CA GLN A 80 6.37 9.14 9.31
C GLN A 80 6.84 10.44 9.96
N LYS A 81 6.07 11.52 9.83
CA LYS A 81 6.42 12.82 10.45
C LYS A 81 6.33 12.76 11.97
N LEU A 82 7.18 13.50 12.69
CA LEU A 82 7.09 13.57 14.15
C LEU A 82 5.73 14.08 14.67
N ASP A 83 5.04 14.94 13.91
CA ASP A 83 3.67 15.40 14.25
C ASP A 83 2.64 14.25 14.25
N PHE A 84 2.88 13.17 13.48
CA PHE A 84 2.05 11.96 13.51
C PHE A 84 2.12 11.27 14.88
N TYR A 85 3.32 10.96 15.36
CA TYR A 85 3.53 10.38 16.69
C TYR A 85 3.04 11.30 17.80
N ARG A 86 3.22 12.62 17.64
CA ARG A 86 2.71 13.61 18.61
C ARG A 86 1.18 13.61 18.71
N LYS A 87 0.47 13.44 17.60
CA LYS A 87 -0.99 13.31 17.59
C LYS A 87 -1.44 12.00 18.25
N GLN A 88 -0.76 10.88 17.98
CA GLN A 88 -1.04 9.60 18.64
C GLN A 88 -0.91 9.71 20.16
N PHE A 89 0.14 10.37 20.65
CA PHE A 89 0.33 10.66 22.07
C PHE A 89 -0.79 11.53 22.65
N GLU A 90 -1.18 12.59 21.95
CA GLU A 90 -2.25 13.50 22.38
C GLU A 90 -3.62 12.80 22.43
N ASP A 91 -3.86 11.85 21.52
CA ASP A 91 -5.10 11.08 21.40
C ASP A 91 -5.12 9.82 22.30
N GLY A 92 -4.01 9.52 23.00
CA GLY A 92 -3.89 8.34 23.87
C GLY A 92 -3.94 7.02 23.10
N ILE A 93 -3.55 7.04 21.82
CA ILE A 93 -3.55 5.89 20.94
C ILE A 93 -2.26 5.11 21.19
N GLU A 94 -2.40 3.82 21.53
CA GLU A 94 -1.26 2.92 21.67
C GLU A 94 -0.47 2.84 20.35
N PRO A 95 0.87 2.72 20.41
CA PRO A 95 1.70 2.60 19.22
C PRO A 95 1.13 1.50 18.31
N PRO A 96 1.03 1.76 16.99
CA PRO A 96 0.69 0.71 16.05
C PRO A 96 1.68 -0.43 16.26
N GLN A 97 1.16 -1.62 16.57
CA GLN A 97 1.95 -2.84 16.65
C GLN A 97 2.42 -3.16 15.23
N GLU A 98 3.55 -2.59 14.82
CA GLU A 98 4.25 -3.01 13.62
C GLU A 98 4.60 -4.48 13.79
N SER A 99 4.01 -5.33 12.96
CA SER A 99 4.59 -6.63 12.65
C SER A 99 5.96 -6.37 12.02
N GLN A 100 6.99 -6.31 12.87
CA GLN A 100 8.37 -6.16 12.45
C GLN A 100 8.66 -7.24 11.39
N PRO A 101 9.13 -6.89 10.18
CA PRO A 101 9.92 -7.85 9.43
C PRO A 101 11.12 -8.17 10.31
N ALA A 102 11.34 -9.46 10.59
CA ALA A 102 12.39 -9.92 11.48
C ALA A 102 13.73 -9.27 11.10
N ILE A 103 14.20 -8.34 11.94
CA ILE A 103 15.59 -7.90 11.92
C ILE A 103 16.38 -9.12 12.39
N VAL A 104 16.95 -9.86 11.44
CA VAL A 104 18.05 -10.77 11.71
C VAL A 104 19.17 -9.88 12.23
N LYS A 105 19.41 -9.90 13.54
CA LYS A 105 20.61 -9.29 14.13
C LYS A 105 21.82 -9.82 13.37
N PRO A 106 22.79 -9.00 12.92
CA PRO A 106 24.07 -9.55 12.56
C PRO A 106 24.59 -10.28 13.80
N GLU A 107 24.81 -11.58 13.68
CA GLU A 107 25.49 -12.32 14.73
C GLU A 107 26.82 -11.60 15.02
N PRO A 108 27.20 -11.44 16.30
CA PRO A 108 28.54 -10.98 16.61
C PRO A 108 29.51 -11.92 15.91
N VAL A 109 30.52 -11.37 15.23
CA VAL A 109 31.61 -12.17 14.65
C VAL A 109 32.27 -12.93 15.80
N GLN A 110 31.81 -14.14 16.06
CA GLN A 110 32.43 -15.06 17.00
C GLN A 110 33.56 -15.74 16.25
N ASP A 111 34.78 -15.49 16.74
CA ASP A 111 36.04 -16.17 16.48
C ASP A 111 36.17 -16.86 15.12
N VAL A 112 36.92 -16.21 14.22
CA VAL A 112 37.50 -16.86 13.05
C VAL A 112 38.22 -18.14 13.51
N PRO A 113 37.80 -19.34 13.07
CA PRO A 113 38.54 -20.54 13.42
C PRO A 113 39.94 -20.44 12.83
N GLN A 114 40.95 -20.48 13.71
CA GLN A 114 42.39 -20.40 13.39
C GLN A 114 42.93 -21.60 12.59
N ASN A 115 42.07 -22.34 11.88
CA ASN A 115 42.45 -23.47 11.04
C ASN A 115 41.93 -23.29 9.61
N TYR A 116 42.37 -22.22 8.94
CA TYR A 116 42.43 -22.22 7.48
C TYR A 116 43.65 -23.04 7.05
N THR A 117 43.45 -24.35 6.88
CA THR A 117 44.41 -25.15 6.12
C THR A 117 44.29 -24.73 4.65
N ARG A 118 45.41 -24.33 4.05
CA ARG A 118 45.52 -23.98 2.63
C ARG A 118 44.89 -25.11 1.79
N PRO A 119 43.86 -24.85 0.96
CA PRO A 119 43.22 -25.92 0.20
C PRO A 119 44.24 -26.56 -0.74
N ALA A 120 44.30 -27.88 -0.69
CA ALA A 120 45.03 -28.70 -1.62
C ALA A 120 44.50 -28.49 -3.04
N ASP A 121 45.45 -28.26 -3.96
CA ASP A 121 45.43 -28.53 -5.39
C ASP A 121 44.23 -27.96 -6.19
N ALA A 122 44.51 -27.07 -7.16
CA ALA A 122 43.51 -26.40 -8.00
C ALA A 122 42.52 -27.37 -8.69
N ASP A 123 42.93 -28.61 -8.92
CA ASP A 123 42.10 -29.68 -9.50
C ASP A 123 40.97 -30.14 -8.55
N SER A 124 41.19 -30.08 -7.23
CA SER A 124 40.18 -30.43 -6.22
C SER A 124 39.05 -29.39 -6.20
N LEU A 125 39.38 -28.10 -6.26
CA LEU A 125 38.40 -27.01 -6.33
C LEU A 125 37.60 -27.05 -7.63
N GLN A 126 38.24 -27.43 -8.73
CA GLN A 126 37.56 -27.56 -10.02
C GLN A 126 36.57 -28.73 -10.04
N SER A 127 36.89 -29.82 -9.35
CA SER A 127 36.01 -30.97 -9.15
C SER A 127 34.76 -30.58 -8.32
N GLU A 128 34.96 -29.86 -7.21
CA GLU A 128 33.85 -29.35 -6.38
C GLU A 128 32.95 -28.39 -7.15
N LEU A 129 33.53 -27.46 -7.93
CA LEU A 129 32.77 -26.52 -8.76
C LEU A 129 31.92 -27.24 -9.80
N ASN A 130 32.45 -28.29 -10.42
CA ASN A 130 31.71 -29.10 -11.39
C ASN A 130 30.57 -29.88 -10.73
N GLY A 131 30.80 -30.41 -9.51
CA GLY A 131 29.74 -31.04 -8.71
C GLY A 131 28.60 -30.09 -8.37
N LEU A 132 28.93 -28.86 -7.95
CA LEU A 132 27.94 -27.83 -7.65
C LEU A 132 27.14 -27.40 -8.88
N LYS A 133 27.81 -27.21 -10.03
CA LYS A 133 27.13 -26.90 -11.30
C LYS A 133 26.15 -27.99 -11.72
N LEU A 134 26.52 -29.26 -11.55
CA LEU A 134 25.66 -30.39 -11.86
C LEU A 134 24.44 -30.44 -10.93
N GLN A 135 24.61 -30.13 -9.65
CA GLN A 135 23.53 -30.07 -8.68
C GLN A 135 22.53 -28.96 -8.99
N ILE A 136 23.01 -27.77 -9.39
CA ILE A 136 22.16 -26.66 -9.82
C ILE A 136 21.37 -27.03 -11.08
N ALA A 137 22.01 -27.65 -12.08
CA ALA A 137 21.34 -28.08 -13.30
C ALA A 137 20.22 -29.11 -13.03
N ASN A 138 20.45 -30.04 -12.10
CA ASN A 138 19.46 -31.02 -11.68
C ASN A 138 18.29 -30.39 -10.90
N GLN A 139 18.54 -29.36 -10.09
CA GLN A 139 17.47 -28.61 -9.43
C GLN A 139 16.63 -27.83 -10.44
N GLN A 140 17.26 -27.22 -11.45
CA GLN A 140 16.56 -26.48 -12.50
C GLN A 140 15.66 -27.38 -13.36
N SER A 141 16.11 -28.60 -13.70
CA SER A 141 15.28 -29.56 -14.43
C SER A 141 14.11 -30.07 -13.58
N ALA A 142 14.32 -30.28 -12.28
CA ALA A 142 13.25 -30.60 -11.34
C ALA A 142 12.20 -29.48 -11.26
N ILE A 143 12.63 -28.22 -11.15
CA ILE A 143 11.74 -27.04 -11.16
C ILE A 143 10.96 -26.95 -12.47
N ALA A 144 11.62 -27.12 -13.61
CA ALA A 144 10.95 -27.12 -14.92
C ALA A 144 9.88 -28.21 -15.03
N SER A 145 10.16 -29.41 -14.53
CA SER A 145 9.18 -30.50 -14.51
C SER A 145 8.02 -30.25 -13.54
N LEU A 146 8.26 -29.53 -12.45
CA LEU A 146 7.23 -29.12 -11.50
C LEU A 146 6.32 -28.06 -12.13
N ASN A 147 6.90 -27.07 -12.80
CA ASN A 147 6.16 -26.01 -13.50
C ASN A 147 5.29 -26.61 -14.62
N ALA A 148 5.83 -27.54 -15.42
CA ALA A 148 5.05 -28.24 -16.43
C ALA A 148 3.93 -29.11 -15.84
N LYS A 149 4.10 -29.66 -14.62
CA LYS A 149 3.01 -30.35 -13.91
C LYS A 149 1.95 -29.38 -13.40
N ILE A 150 2.36 -28.22 -12.87
CA ILE A 150 1.45 -27.16 -12.41
C ILE A 150 0.60 -26.64 -13.58
N GLU A 151 1.21 -26.43 -14.74
CA GLU A 151 0.56 -25.94 -15.96
C GLU A 151 -0.41 -26.98 -16.57
N ASN A 152 -0.13 -28.28 -16.40
CA ASN A 152 -1.07 -29.34 -16.80
C ASN A 152 -2.16 -29.63 -15.73
N LEU A 153 -1.95 -29.23 -14.47
CA LEU A 153 -2.94 -29.29 -13.39
C LEU A 153 -3.89 -28.09 -13.41
N SER A 154 -3.53 -26.99 -14.07
CA SER A 154 -4.48 -25.92 -14.41
C SER A 154 -5.38 -26.38 -15.56
N ILE A 155 -6.31 -27.28 -15.24
CA ILE A 155 -7.56 -27.38 -16.00
C ILE A 155 -8.22 -26.01 -15.83
N ALA A 156 -8.22 -25.20 -16.89
CA ALA A 156 -8.96 -23.94 -16.93
C ALA A 156 -10.39 -24.19 -16.43
N SER A 157 -10.66 -23.81 -15.18
CA SER A 157 -11.99 -23.86 -14.62
C SER A 157 -12.82 -22.70 -15.19
N PRO A 158 -14.12 -22.88 -15.47
CA PRO A 158 -15.01 -21.81 -15.95
C PRO A 158 -15.24 -20.66 -14.95
N ASP A 159 -14.54 -20.63 -13.82
CA ASP A 159 -14.82 -19.79 -12.64
C ASP A 159 -13.64 -18.87 -12.24
N ASP A 160 -12.60 -18.74 -13.07
CA ASP A 160 -11.65 -17.64 -12.90
C ASP A 160 -12.23 -16.42 -13.62
N ASP A 161 -12.85 -15.50 -12.87
CA ASP A 161 -13.32 -14.22 -13.40
C ASP A 161 -12.15 -13.55 -14.15
N THR A 162 -12.30 -13.31 -15.45
CA THR A 162 -11.29 -12.59 -16.21
C THR A 162 -11.22 -11.14 -15.73
N GLU A 163 -10.11 -10.43 -15.98
CA GLU A 163 -10.00 -9.00 -15.64
C GLU A 163 -11.16 -8.18 -16.23
N ASP A 164 -11.61 -8.54 -17.43
CA ASP A 164 -12.77 -7.94 -18.09
C ASP A 164 -14.08 -8.22 -17.34
N ASP A 165 -14.26 -9.41 -16.78
CA ASP A 165 -15.42 -9.75 -15.94
C ASP A 165 -15.42 -8.96 -14.63
N ILE A 166 -14.25 -8.79 -14.01
CA ILE A 166 -14.06 -7.97 -12.81
C ILE A 166 -14.41 -6.51 -13.10
N ILE A 167 -13.87 -5.93 -14.17
CA ILE A 167 -14.13 -4.55 -14.58
C ILE A 167 -15.62 -4.35 -14.86
N ARG A 168 -16.26 -5.31 -15.55
CA ARG A 168 -17.70 -5.26 -15.84
C ARG A 168 -18.54 -5.29 -14.56
N ASN A 169 -18.26 -6.23 -13.66
CA ASN A 169 -18.94 -6.35 -12.38
C ASN A 169 -18.75 -5.09 -11.50
N LEU A 170 -17.53 -4.53 -11.50
CA LEU A 170 -17.23 -3.29 -10.79
C LEU A 170 -18.02 -2.11 -11.39
N ARG A 171 -18.08 -2.00 -12.73
CA ARG A 171 -18.89 -0.98 -13.41
C ARG A 171 -20.34 -1.06 -12.98
N ASP A 172 -20.94 -2.25 -12.99
CA ASP A 172 -22.35 -2.44 -12.62
C ASP A 172 -22.63 -2.04 -11.17
N ARG A 173 -21.65 -2.21 -10.26
CA ARG A 173 -21.76 -1.76 -8.87
C ARG A 173 -21.62 -0.24 -8.75
N VAL A 174 -20.63 0.35 -9.40
CA VAL A 174 -20.43 1.81 -9.41
C VAL A 174 -21.64 2.52 -10.01
N MET A 175 -22.26 1.97 -11.05
CA MET A 175 -23.43 2.54 -11.69
C MET A 175 -24.70 2.52 -10.82
N LYS A 176 -24.74 1.67 -9.79
CA LYS A 176 -25.84 1.60 -8.80
C LYS A 176 -25.70 2.60 -7.65
N LEU A 177 -24.55 3.26 -7.52
CA LEU A 177 -24.34 4.27 -6.50
C LEU A 177 -25.18 5.53 -6.78
N GLU A 178 -25.66 6.15 -5.71
CA GLU A 178 -26.20 7.50 -5.79
C GLU A 178 -25.10 8.52 -6.10
N PRO A 179 -25.44 9.71 -6.65
CA PRO A 179 -24.42 10.71 -7.01
C PRO A 179 -23.46 11.09 -5.89
N ASP A 180 -23.96 11.27 -4.66
CA ASP A 180 -23.13 11.62 -3.49
C ASP A 180 -22.27 10.45 -3.02
N GLU A 181 -22.74 9.21 -3.15
CA GLU A 181 -21.95 8.01 -2.90
C GLU A 181 -20.81 7.86 -3.90
N PHE A 182 -21.06 8.21 -5.17
CA PHE A 182 -20.01 8.24 -6.20
C PHE A 182 -18.95 9.31 -5.89
N GLU A 183 -19.34 10.51 -5.47
CA GLU A 183 -18.40 11.55 -5.04
C GLU A 183 -17.51 11.08 -3.88
N ARG A 184 -18.07 10.37 -2.91
CA ARG A 184 -17.30 9.76 -1.81
C ARG A 184 -16.36 8.67 -2.28
N LEU A 185 -16.80 7.80 -3.20
CA LEU A 185 -15.94 6.79 -3.82
C LEU A 185 -14.74 7.43 -4.51
N ILE A 186 -14.97 8.52 -5.26
CA ILE A 186 -13.89 9.27 -5.90
C ILE A 186 -12.94 9.87 -4.85
N GLY A 187 -13.47 10.37 -3.73
CA GLY A 187 -12.65 10.79 -2.59
C GLY A 187 -11.72 9.69 -2.07
N GLU A 188 -12.23 8.47 -1.87
CA GLU A 188 -11.39 7.32 -1.46
C GLU A 188 -10.37 6.94 -2.54
N TYR A 189 -10.79 6.89 -3.80
CA TYR A 189 -9.90 6.65 -4.93
C TYR A 189 -8.73 7.64 -4.98
N LEU A 190 -8.97 8.93 -4.76
CA LEU A 190 -7.92 9.95 -4.72
C LEU A 190 -6.98 9.75 -3.51
N LYS A 191 -7.48 9.33 -2.35
CA LYS A 191 -6.63 8.98 -1.20
C LYS A 191 -5.71 7.81 -1.53
N TYR A 192 -6.23 6.76 -2.16
CA TYR A 192 -5.43 5.60 -2.61
C TYR A 192 -4.38 5.99 -3.66
N LYS A 193 -4.69 6.95 -4.53
CA LYS A 193 -3.72 7.55 -5.47
C LYS A 193 -2.68 8.45 -4.79
N GLY A 194 -2.74 8.62 -3.48
CA GLY A 194 -1.77 9.40 -2.70
C GLY A 194 -2.06 10.90 -2.64
N PHE A 195 -3.26 11.36 -2.99
CA PHE A 195 -3.63 12.75 -2.75
C PHE A 195 -3.82 13.01 -1.25
N SER A 196 -3.39 14.19 -0.81
CA SER A 196 -3.51 14.65 0.58
C SER A 196 -4.72 15.56 0.77
N ASN A 197 -5.19 15.69 2.01
CA ASN A 197 -6.29 16.61 2.39
C ASN A 197 -7.53 16.47 1.48
N VAL A 198 -7.89 15.24 1.12
CA VAL A 198 -9.05 14.99 0.27
C VAL A 198 -10.33 15.29 1.06
N VAL A 199 -11.09 16.28 0.59
CA VAL A 199 -12.37 16.71 1.17
C VAL A 199 -13.44 16.66 0.08
N VAL A 200 -14.50 15.90 0.32
CA VAL A 200 -15.67 15.84 -0.56
C VAL A 200 -16.65 16.94 -0.17
N SER A 201 -17.07 17.73 -1.14
CA SER A 201 -18.09 18.78 -1.02
C SER A 201 -19.47 18.14 -1.06
N GLY A 202 -20.25 18.25 0.01
CA GLY A 202 -21.65 17.83 0.02
C GLY A 202 -22.64 18.96 -0.30
N ARG A 203 -22.17 20.09 -0.85
CA ARG A 203 -22.97 21.33 -0.96
C ARG A 203 -23.37 21.61 -2.40
N SER A 204 -24.65 21.54 -2.69
CA SER A 204 -25.21 22.06 -3.94
C SER A 204 -24.98 23.58 -4.04
N GLY A 205 -24.25 24.05 -5.06
CA GLY A 205 -24.11 25.48 -5.39
C GLY A 205 -22.69 26.03 -5.50
N ASP A 206 -21.64 25.19 -5.44
CA ASP A 206 -20.22 25.58 -5.55
C ASP A 206 -19.71 25.70 -7.00
N GLY A 207 -20.61 25.83 -7.98
CA GLY A 207 -20.22 25.88 -9.38
C GLY A 207 -19.73 24.54 -9.93
N GLY A 208 -20.05 23.43 -9.27
CA GLY A 208 -19.77 22.08 -9.75
C GLY A 208 -18.45 21.49 -9.25
N ILE A 209 -17.94 21.94 -8.11
CA ILE A 209 -16.74 21.37 -7.48
C ILE A 209 -17.19 20.35 -6.42
N ASP A 210 -17.16 19.07 -6.78
CA ASP A 210 -17.62 18.02 -5.87
C ASP A 210 -16.59 17.70 -4.76
N GLY A 211 -15.39 18.30 -4.82
CA GLY A 211 -14.45 18.32 -3.70
C GLY A 211 -13.09 18.92 -4.04
N GLU A 212 -12.19 18.88 -3.07
CA GLU A 212 -10.82 19.37 -3.19
C GLU A 212 -9.80 18.40 -2.60
N CYS A 213 -8.58 18.45 -3.12
CA CYS A 213 -7.44 17.71 -2.61
C CYS A 213 -6.14 18.45 -2.90
N GLY A 214 -5.05 18.00 -2.29
CA GLY A 214 -3.70 18.53 -2.49
C GLY A 214 -2.75 17.45 -2.96
N ILE A 215 -1.79 17.80 -3.81
CA ILE A 215 -0.71 16.89 -4.19
C ILE A 215 0.36 16.96 -3.07
N PRO A 216 0.80 15.83 -2.48
CA PRO A 216 1.83 15.86 -1.45
C PRO A 216 3.11 16.57 -1.90
N PHE A 217 3.83 17.14 -0.94
CA PHE A 217 5.13 17.82 -1.13
C PHE A 217 5.10 19.13 -1.95
N ILE A 218 3.98 19.46 -2.61
CA ILE A 218 3.80 20.70 -3.37
C ILE A 218 2.50 21.39 -2.96
N ASN A 219 2.51 22.70 -2.78
CA ASN A 219 1.31 23.45 -2.40
C ASN A 219 0.38 23.70 -3.61
N ILE A 220 0.00 22.62 -4.30
CA ILE A 220 -0.93 22.65 -5.43
C ILE A 220 -2.29 22.20 -4.91
N ARG A 221 -3.26 23.11 -4.97
CA ARG A 221 -4.67 22.83 -4.67
C ARG A 221 -5.36 22.32 -5.93
N VAL A 222 -6.01 21.18 -5.80
CA VAL A 222 -6.72 20.50 -6.89
C VAL A 222 -8.21 20.49 -6.56
N ALA A 223 -9.03 21.07 -7.42
CA ALA A 223 -10.47 20.85 -7.38
C ALA A 223 -10.80 19.57 -8.16
N PHE A 224 -11.77 18.80 -7.72
CA PHE A 224 -12.28 17.70 -8.52
C PHE A 224 -13.79 17.77 -8.68
N GLN A 225 -14.26 17.29 -9.84
CA GLN A 225 -15.65 17.09 -10.16
C GLN A 225 -15.84 15.62 -10.54
N ALA A 226 -16.83 14.97 -9.95
CA ALA A 226 -17.18 13.58 -10.13
C ALA A 226 -18.61 13.48 -10.66
N LYS A 227 -18.79 12.98 -11.90
CA LYS A 227 -20.11 12.83 -12.50
C LYS A 227 -20.39 11.39 -12.90
N ARG A 228 -21.41 10.81 -12.26
CA ARG A 228 -21.93 9.48 -12.62
C ARG A 228 -22.89 9.60 -13.80
N TYR A 229 -22.41 9.34 -15.00
CA TYR A 229 -23.18 9.37 -16.24
C TYR A 229 -23.40 7.95 -16.77
N GLN A 230 -24.52 7.73 -17.44
CA GLN A 230 -24.76 6.47 -18.14
C GLN A 230 -23.72 6.26 -19.23
N VAL A 231 -23.28 5.02 -19.43
CA VAL A 231 -22.35 4.66 -20.49
C VAL A 231 -22.93 5.09 -21.84
N GLY A 232 -22.14 5.81 -22.64
CA GLY A 232 -22.57 6.38 -23.93
C GLY A 232 -23.20 7.77 -23.82
N SER A 233 -23.56 8.23 -22.61
CA SER A 233 -23.88 9.64 -22.35
C SER A 233 -22.57 10.38 -22.08
N ASN A 234 -21.85 10.73 -23.14
CA ASN A 234 -20.51 11.30 -23.00
C ASN A 234 -20.55 12.76 -22.52
N VAL A 235 -19.58 13.15 -21.72
CA VAL A 235 -19.45 14.49 -21.15
C VAL A 235 -18.96 15.47 -22.22
N GLY A 236 -19.74 16.52 -22.46
CA GLY A 236 -19.39 17.59 -23.39
C GLY A 236 -18.47 18.66 -22.80
N SER A 237 -18.10 19.66 -23.60
CA SER A 237 -17.28 20.79 -23.14
C SER A 237 -17.91 21.67 -22.05
N PRO A 238 -19.25 21.91 -21.98
CA PRO A 238 -19.80 22.86 -21.02
C PRO A 238 -19.54 22.52 -19.53
N PRO A 239 -19.72 21.27 -19.05
CA PRO A 239 -19.33 20.91 -17.67
C PRO A 239 -17.84 21.14 -17.39
N VAL A 240 -16.96 20.80 -18.34
CA VAL A 240 -15.51 20.97 -18.19
C VAL A 240 -15.13 22.46 -18.13
N GLN A 241 -15.78 23.30 -18.95
CA GLN A 241 -15.64 24.75 -18.93
C GLN A 241 -16.12 25.36 -17.62
N GLN A 242 -17.23 24.84 -17.08
CA GLN A 242 -17.77 25.27 -15.80
C GLN A 242 -16.77 25.01 -14.67
N LEU A 243 -16.20 23.80 -14.61
CA LEU A 243 -15.13 23.47 -13.64
C LEU A 243 -13.95 24.44 -13.75
N GLN A 244 -13.47 24.72 -14.96
CA GLN A 244 -12.39 25.68 -15.18
C GLN A 244 -12.75 27.09 -14.67
N GLY A 245 -14.01 27.50 -14.82
CA GLY A 245 -14.53 28.77 -14.30
C GLY A 245 -14.48 28.82 -12.77
N SER A 246 -14.98 27.76 -12.12
CA SER A 246 -15.04 27.63 -10.65
C SER A 246 -13.66 27.53 -10.01
N MET A 247 -12.65 27.04 -10.74
CA MET A 247 -11.26 26.97 -10.27
C MET A 247 -10.56 28.33 -10.14
N ARG A 248 -10.98 29.35 -10.89
CA ARG A 248 -10.21 30.60 -11.06
C ARG A 248 -9.96 31.30 -9.71
N GLY A 249 -8.67 31.48 -9.37
CA GLY A 249 -8.24 32.17 -8.14
C GLY A 249 -8.28 31.32 -6.87
N HIS A 250 -8.80 30.10 -6.95
CA HIS A 250 -9.00 29.21 -5.79
C HIS A 250 -8.25 27.88 -5.92
N PHE A 251 -8.04 27.39 -7.14
CA PHE A 251 -7.40 26.11 -7.39
C PHE A 251 -6.37 26.22 -8.52
N ASP A 252 -5.30 25.46 -8.39
CA ASP A 252 -4.19 25.45 -9.35
C ASP A 252 -4.44 24.45 -10.47
N ARG A 253 -5.12 23.33 -10.16
CA ARG A 253 -5.47 22.26 -11.10
C ARG A 253 -6.88 21.72 -10.85
N GLY A 254 -7.40 21.03 -11.86
CA GLY A 254 -8.72 20.41 -11.87
C GLY A 254 -8.63 18.94 -12.25
N LEU A 255 -9.51 18.13 -11.68
CA LEU A 255 -9.77 16.75 -12.08
C LEU A 255 -11.24 16.63 -12.46
N PHE A 256 -11.52 16.17 -13.67
CA PHE A 256 -12.88 15.79 -14.06
C PHE A 256 -12.93 14.28 -14.21
N ILE A 257 -13.72 13.63 -13.37
CA ILE A 257 -13.84 12.17 -13.31
C ILE A 257 -15.29 11.79 -13.64
N THR A 258 -15.46 10.83 -14.54
CA THR A 258 -16.80 10.36 -14.95
C THR A 258 -16.83 8.85 -15.12
N THR A 259 -18.02 8.26 -14.97
CA THR A 259 -18.26 6.83 -15.29
C THR A 259 -18.51 6.59 -16.79
N SER A 260 -18.65 7.65 -17.58
CA SER A 260 -18.83 7.61 -19.03
C SER A 260 -17.54 8.06 -19.74
N ASP A 261 -17.62 8.41 -21.03
CA ASP A 261 -16.50 8.98 -21.77
C ASP A 261 -16.66 10.49 -22.01
N PHE A 262 -15.61 11.14 -22.50
CA PHE A 262 -15.67 12.55 -22.93
C PHE A 262 -15.97 12.64 -24.42
N THR A 263 -16.56 13.74 -24.87
CA THR A 263 -16.69 14.00 -26.32
C THR A 263 -15.38 14.56 -26.88
N MET A 264 -15.15 14.40 -28.18
CA MET A 264 -13.98 15.02 -28.82
C MET A 264 -13.91 16.54 -28.60
N PRO A 265 -15.01 17.31 -28.74
CA PRO A 265 -15.00 18.73 -28.41
C PRO A 265 -14.60 19.05 -26.96
N ALA A 266 -14.89 18.17 -25.99
CA ALA A 266 -14.49 18.37 -24.61
C ALA A 266 -12.97 18.24 -24.45
N ARG A 267 -12.39 17.19 -25.03
CA ARG A 267 -10.93 16.97 -25.03
C ARG A 267 -10.18 18.06 -25.78
N GLY A 268 -10.63 18.36 -27.00
CA GLY A 268 -10.03 19.41 -27.83
C GLY A 268 -10.04 20.77 -27.14
N TRP A 269 -11.13 21.12 -26.44
CA TRP A 269 -11.18 22.36 -25.68
C TRP A 269 -10.13 22.43 -24.55
N VAL A 270 -9.92 21.34 -23.80
CA VAL A 270 -8.90 21.29 -22.73
C VAL A 270 -7.50 21.55 -23.29
N GLU A 271 -7.18 20.93 -24.43
CA GLU A 271 -5.89 21.09 -25.11
C GLU A 271 -5.72 22.52 -25.67
N GLU A 272 -6.70 23.02 -26.41
CA GLU A 272 -6.67 24.35 -27.04
C GLU A 272 -6.59 25.48 -26.00
N ALA A 273 -7.38 25.38 -24.93
CA ALA A 273 -7.41 26.38 -23.87
C ALA A 273 -6.22 26.26 -22.90
N LYS A 274 -5.38 25.23 -23.04
CA LYS A 274 -4.33 24.85 -22.06
C LYS A 274 -4.88 24.81 -20.63
N ALA A 275 -6.10 24.29 -20.51
CA ALA A 275 -6.79 24.20 -19.24
C ALA A 275 -5.99 23.30 -18.30
N GLN A 276 -5.86 23.70 -17.03
CA GLN A 276 -5.15 22.90 -16.02
C GLN A 276 -6.07 21.79 -15.48
N ILE A 277 -6.78 21.10 -16.36
CA ILE A 277 -7.77 20.07 -16.04
C ILE A 277 -7.31 18.74 -16.63
N THR A 278 -7.24 17.72 -15.78
CA THR A 278 -7.06 16.34 -16.20
C THR A 278 -8.41 15.65 -16.27
N LEU A 279 -8.67 14.94 -17.37
CA LEU A 279 -9.89 14.18 -17.61
C LEU A 279 -9.61 12.70 -17.33
N ILE A 280 -10.47 12.05 -16.54
CA ILE A 280 -10.41 10.59 -16.29
C ILE A 280 -11.78 10.02 -16.66
N ASN A 281 -11.80 9.13 -17.67
CA ASN A 281 -13.04 8.50 -18.11
C ASN A 281 -13.36 7.22 -17.31
N GLY A 282 -14.53 6.63 -17.56
CA GLY A 282 -15.00 5.48 -16.82
C GLY A 282 -14.12 4.24 -16.98
N ASP A 283 -13.55 4.03 -18.18
CA ASP A 283 -12.72 2.86 -18.45
C ASP A 283 -11.36 2.98 -17.76
N GLU A 284 -10.74 4.16 -17.82
CA GLU A 284 -9.51 4.49 -17.09
C GLU A 284 -9.74 4.35 -15.59
N LEU A 285 -10.81 4.95 -15.06
CA LEU A 285 -11.16 4.89 -13.64
C LEU A 285 -11.27 3.44 -13.16
N LEU A 286 -12.05 2.61 -13.85
CA LEU A 286 -12.30 1.23 -13.41
C LEU A 286 -11.03 0.36 -13.47
N LYS A 287 -10.21 0.50 -14.52
CA LYS A 287 -8.93 -0.20 -14.62
C LYS A 287 -7.99 0.18 -13.49
N GLU A 288 -7.93 1.47 -13.14
CA GLU A 288 -7.11 1.94 -12.04
C GLU A 288 -7.65 1.52 -10.67
N MET A 289 -8.97 1.46 -10.50
CA MET A 289 -9.57 0.91 -9.27
C MET A 289 -9.22 -0.56 -9.08
N VAL A 290 -9.25 -1.37 -10.16
CA VAL A 290 -8.86 -2.78 -10.10
C VAL A 290 -7.37 -2.92 -9.75
N SER A 291 -6.49 -2.13 -10.36
CA SER A 291 -5.05 -2.20 -10.06
C SER A 291 -4.67 -1.71 -8.66
N LEU A 292 -5.53 -0.90 -8.03
CA LEU A 292 -5.41 -0.45 -6.65
C LEU A 292 -6.13 -1.35 -5.64
N ASP A 293 -6.70 -2.48 -6.08
CA ASP A 293 -7.56 -3.36 -5.29
C ASP A 293 -8.75 -2.61 -4.61
N LEU A 294 -9.20 -1.49 -5.21
CA LEU A 294 -10.24 -0.63 -4.67
C LEU A 294 -11.62 -1.11 -5.10
N GLY A 295 -12.42 -1.56 -4.12
CA GLY A 295 -13.77 -2.08 -4.37
C GLY A 295 -13.81 -3.53 -4.87
N VAL A 296 -12.64 -4.16 -5.00
CA VAL A 296 -12.44 -5.57 -5.34
C VAL A 296 -12.07 -6.32 -4.05
N LYS A 297 -12.57 -7.56 -3.89
CA LYS A 297 -12.19 -8.41 -2.76
C LYS A 297 -11.61 -9.71 -3.33
N ALA A 298 -10.30 -9.90 -3.18
CA ALA A 298 -9.68 -11.18 -3.48
C ALA A 298 -10.25 -12.25 -2.53
N VAL A 299 -10.89 -13.26 -3.09
CA VAL A 299 -11.33 -14.45 -2.34
C VAL A 299 -10.35 -15.57 -2.69
N THR A 300 -9.52 -15.94 -1.73
CA THR A 300 -8.67 -17.13 -1.87
C THR A 300 -9.57 -18.36 -1.83
N VAL A 301 -9.80 -18.97 -3.00
CA VAL A 301 -10.49 -20.26 -3.07
C VAL A 301 -9.46 -21.36 -2.81
N VAL A 302 -9.44 -21.87 -1.58
CA VAL A 302 -8.69 -23.10 -1.28
C VAL A 302 -9.48 -24.28 -1.84
N ARG A 303 -9.10 -24.72 -3.05
CA ARG A 303 -9.69 -25.91 -3.65
C ARG A 303 -9.13 -27.14 -2.92
N HIS A 304 -9.91 -27.69 -1.99
CA HIS A 304 -9.58 -28.99 -1.43
C HIS A 304 -9.84 -30.06 -2.47
N GLU A 305 -8.78 -30.59 -3.09
CA GLU A 305 -8.87 -31.85 -3.81
C GLU A 305 -9.16 -32.97 -2.80
N TRP A 306 -10.42 -33.38 -2.72
CA TRP A 306 -10.79 -34.60 -2.01
C TRP A 306 -10.27 -35.80 -2.82
N THR A 307 -9.03 -36.20 -2.59
CA THR A 307 -8.56 -37.52 -3.03
C THR A 307 -9.17 -38.57 -2.11
N ARG A 308 -9.81 -39.61 -2.67
CA ARG A 308 -10.40 -40.75 -1.92
C ARG A 308 -9.43 -41.40 -0.92
N ALA A 309 -8.12 -41.22 -1.10
CA ALA A 309 -7.09 -41.73 -0.21
C ALA A 309 -7.01 -41.03 1.16
N SER A 310 -7.60 -39.83 1.30
CA SER A 310 -7.35 -38.92 2.42
C SER A 310 -8.50 -38.84 3.42
N SER A 311 -9.60 -39.58 3.22
CA SER A 311 -10.77 -39.54 4.10
C SER A 311 -10.79 -40.75 5.06
N PRO A 312 -10.68 -40.55 6.39
CA PRO A 312 -10.79 -41.63 7.39
C PRO A 312 -12.16 -42.29 7.43
N ILE A 313 -13.17 -41.67 6.82
CA ILE A 313 -14.59 -42.03 6.94
C ILE A 313 -14.94 -43.22 6.02
N TRP A 314 -14.11 -43.54 5.03
CA TRP A 314 -14.38 -44.59 4.04
C TRP A 314 -13.41 -45.79 4.11
N ARG A 315 -12.65 -45.96 5.19
CA ARG A 315 -11.98 -47.24 5.46
C ARG A 315 -13.03 -48.27 5.87
N THR A 316 -13.74 -48.85 4.91
CA THR A 316 -14.63 -49.97 5.17
C THR A 316 -13.81 -51.15 5.65
N ASN A 317 -14.07 -51.58 6.88
CA ASN A 317 -13.66 -52.87 7.43
C ASN A 317 -14.01 -53.97 6.43
N ASN A 318 -13.04 -54.50 5.70
CA ASN A 318 -13.24 -55.74 4.97
C ASN A 318 -12.01 -56.65 4.92
N ASP A 319 -11.17 -56.57 5.95
CA ASP A 319 -10.09 -57.53 6.19
C ASP A 319 -10.29 -58.26 7.52
N THR A 320 -11.41 -58.98 7.66
CA THR A 320 -11.50 -60.13 8.58
C THR A 320 -12.55 -61.13 8.09
N ASN A 321 -12.25 -61.85 7.02
CA ASN A 321 -12.87 -63.16 6.84
C ASN A 321 -11.79 -64.22 6.58
N SER A 322 -11.17 -64.65 7.66
CA SER A 322 -10.32 -65.84 7.72
C SER A 322 -10.65 -66.59 9.00
N ARG A 323 -11.43 -67.67 8.84
CA ARG A 323 -11.60 -68.80 9.79
C ARG A 323 -12.38 -68.39 11.05
N ASP A 324 -13.35 -69.13 11.57
CA ASP A 324 -13.44 -70.57 11.74
C ASP A 324 -14.86 -70.83 12.28
N ASN A 325 -15.64 -71.76 11.71
CA ASN A 325 -16.71 -72.37 12.49
C ASN A 325 -17.00 -73.80 12.02
N ARG A 326 -16.27 -74.74 12.63
CA ARG A 326 -16.57 -76.17 12.65
C ARG A 326 -17.20 -76.54 13.99
N ARG A 327 -18.28 -77.34 13.88
CA ARG A 327 -18.93 -78.23 14.88
C ARG A 327 -19.92 -77.54 15.82
N GLY A 328 -21.14 -78.05 16.03
CA GLY A 328 -21.78 -79.27 15.55
C GLY A 328 -23.06 -79.58 16.36
N ALA A 329 -23.74 -80.67 15.95
CA ALA A 329 -24.78 -81.42 16.67
C ALA A 329 -26.15 -80.70 16.81
N THR A 330 -27.34 -81.28 16.65
CA THR A 330 -27.93 -82.64 16.53
C THR A 330 -29.44 -82.33 16.27
N ARG A 331 -30.31 -83.11 15.64
CA ARG A 331 -30.49 -84.55 15.47
C ARG A 331 -31.52 -84.76 14.36
#